data_AF-A0A067JJ70-F1
#
_entry.id   AF-A0A067JJ70-F1
#
_cell.length_a   1.000
_cell.length_b   1.000
_cell.length_c   1.000
_cell.angle_alpha   90.00
_cell.angle_beta   90.00
_cell.angle_gamma   90.00
#
_symmetry.space_group_name_H-M   'P 1'
#
loop_
_entity.id
_entity.type
_entity.pdbx_description
1 polymer ?
#
loop_
_entity_poly.entity_id
_entity_poly.type
_entity_poly.pdbx_seq_one_letter_code
_entity_poly.pdbx_strand_id
1 'polypeptide(L)'
;MADEAPGSPGKKVATPSTLMESLLGLLRIRVKRGVNLAVRDVRSSDPYVVVKMGRQKLKTRVIKKDVNPEWNEDLTLSITDPNLPIKLIVYDHDTFSKDDKMGDAEIDVKPYIQALKMNLAGVPSGTVISRMQPGRHNCLAEETCITYVDGKVIQDFCLRLRNVECGEVEVQLQWIDLPGSKGL
;
A
#
# COMPACT_ATOMS: atom_id res chain seq x y z
N MET A 1 25.43 29.37 42.56
CA MET A 1 23.97 29.41 42.76
C MET A 1 23.37 30.00 41.50
N ALA A 2 22.54 29.35 40.71
CA ALA A 2 22.00 27.99 40.73
C ALA A 2 21.59 27.62 39.29
N ASP A 3 21.71 26.33 38.99
CA ASP A 3 21.04 25.48 37.99
C ASP A 3 20.67 26.03 36.59
N GLU A 4 21.44 25.58 35.59
CA GLU A 4 20.96 25.41 34.22
C GLU A 4 20.33 24.00 34.10
N ALA A 5 19.04 23.95 33.81
CA ALA A 5 18.25 22.72 33.70
C ALA A 5 18.64 21.86 32.49
N PRO A 6 18.51 20.52 32.55
CA PRO A 6 18.88 19.64 31.45
C PRO A 6 17.93 19.77 30.26
N GLY A 7 18.51 19.98 29.07
CA GLY A 7 17.83 20.07 27.80
C GLY A 7 16.98 18.82 27.47
N SER A 8 15.81 19.08 26.89
CA SER A 8 14.83 18.10 26.42
C SER A 8 15.43 17.15 25.35
N PRO A 9 15.08 15.85 25.31
CA PRO A 9 15.63 14.93 24.33
C PRO A 9 15.07 15.22 22.93
N GLY A 10 15.93 15.79 22.07
CA GLY A 10 15.65 15.97 20.65
C GLY A 10 15.39 14.63 19.95
N LYS A 11 14.30 14.56 19.18
CA LYS A 11 13.98 13.41 18.31
C LYS A 11 15.12 13.22 17.29
N LYS A 12 15.91 12.16 17.43
CA LYS A 12 16.96 11.81 16.46
C LYS A 12 16.35 11.57 15.08
N VAL A 13 16.74 12.39 14.11
CA VAL A 13 16.49 12.14 12.68
C VAL A 13 17.47 11.05 12.25
N ALA A 14 16.96 9.97 11.64
CA ALA A 14 17.79 8.85 11.19
C ALA A 14 18.69 9.28 10.01
N THR A 15 19.94 8.83 10.03
CA THR A 15 20.92 9.08 8.96
C THR A 15 20.66 8.16 7.76
N PRO A 16 21.15 8.51 6.54
CA PRO A 16 21.00 7.65 5.36
C PRO A 16 21.57 6.23 5.54
N SER A 17 22.63 6.08 6.35
CA SER A 17 23.26 4.79 6.65
C SER A 17 22.36 3.87 7.50
N THR A 18 21.68 4.41 8.52
CA THR A 18 20.79 3.61 9.40
C THR A 18 19.49 3.18 8.72
N LEU A 19 19.06 3.90 7.67
CA LEU A 19 17.92 3.50 6.86
C LEU A 19 18.22 2.27 6.00
N MET A 20 19.41 2.17 5.40
CA MET A 20 19.78 0.98 4.61
C MET A 20 19.99 -0.26 5.48
N GLU A 21 20.50 -0.10 6.70
CA GLU A 21 20.68 -1.20 7.67
C GLU A 21 19.36 -1.79 8.20
N SER A 22 18.28 -0.99 8.21
CA SER A 22 16.95 -1.42 8.67
C SER A 22 15.97 -1.75 7.54
N LEU A 23 16.36 -1.50 6.29
CA LEU A 23 15.55 -1.76 5.10
C LEU A 23 15.54 -3.25 4.78
N LEU A 24 14.37 -3.87 4.87
CA LEU A 24 14.17 -5.26 4.46
C LEU A 24 14.14 -5.39 2.93
N GLY A 25 13.54 -4.41 2.25
CA GLY A 25 13.49 -4.33 0.79
C GLY A 25 12.41 -3.36 0.33
N LEU A 26 12.04 -3.45 -0.95
CA LEU A 26 11.02 -2.59 -1.55
C LEU A 26 9.76 -3.39 -1.88
N LEU A 27 8.62 -2.77 -1.62
CA LEU A 27 7.32 -3.29 -2.02
C LEU A 27 6.74 -2.40 -3.11
N ARG A 28 6.58 -2.97 -4.30
CA ARG A 28 5.86 -2.34 -5.40
C ARG A 28 4.38 -2.62 -5.27
N ILE A 29 3.60 -1.55 -5.29
CA ILE A 29 2.15 -1.55 -5.24
C ILE A 29 1.66 -1.00 -6.57
N ARG A 30 1.17 -1.89 -7.43
CA ARG A 30 0.50 -1.49 -8.66
C ARG A 30 -0.95 -1.17 -8.36
N VAL A 31 -1.31 0.10 -8.38
CA VAL A 31 -2.71 0.55 -8.31
C VAL A 31 -3.30 0.42 -9.71
N LYS A 32 -4.15 -0.59 -9.92
CA LYS A 32 -4.68 -0.92 -11.26
C LYS A 32 -5.84 -0.01 -11.61
N ARG A 33 -6.94 -0.12 -10.90
CA ARG A 33 -8.18 0.61 -11.19
C ARG A 33 -9.07 0.79 -9.98
N GLY A 34 -9.97 1.76 -10.08
CA GLY A 34 -11.12 1.90 -9.20
C GLY A 34 -12.37 1.34 -9.88
N VAL A 35 -13.28 0.79 -9.10
CA VAL A 35 -14.54 0.23 -9.61
C VAL A 35 -15.70 0.84 -8.83
N ASN A 36 -16.62 1.47 -9.55
CA ASN A 36 -17.82 2.10 -9.00
C ASN A 36 -17.53 3.00 -7.79
N LEU A 37 -16.54 3.88 -7.93
CA LEU A 37 -16.17 4.82 -6.88
C LEU A 37 -17.32 5.82 -6.63
N ALA A 38 -17.31 6.41 -5.45
CA ALA A 38 -18.28 7.44 -5.08
C ALA A 38 -18.25 8.64 -6.03
N VAL A 39 -19.36 9.35 -6.12
CA VAL A 39 -19.45 10.62 -6.85
C VAL A 39 -19.33 11.75 -5.83
N ARG A 40 -18.40 12.69 -6.04
CA ARG A 40 -18.21 13.88 -5.19
C ARG A 40 -18.37 15.20 -5.97
N ASP A 41 -18.28 15.19 -7.30
CA ASP A 41 -18.78 16.27 -8.15
C ASP A 41 -20.26 16.09 -8.54
N VAL A 42 -20.78 17.01 -9.37
CA VAL A 42 -22.18 17.02 -9.86
C VAL A 42 -22.60 15.68 -10.50
N ARG A 43 -21.70 15.02 -11.24
CA ARG A 43 -22.00 13.76 -11.97
C ARG A 43 -20.89 12.73 -11.96
N SER A 44 -19.71 13.05 -11.43
CA SER A 44 -18.52 12.19 -11.47
C SER A 44 -17.57 12.54 -10.32
N SER A 45 -16.35 12.02 -10.38
CA SER A 45 -15.20 12.52 -9.62
C SER A 45 -13.95 12.52 -10.50
N ASP A 46 -12.92 13.21 -10.04
CA ASP A 46 -11.54 13.24 -10.51
C ASP A 46 -10.62 12.44 -9.55
N PRO A 47 -10.75 11.09 -9.47
CA PRO A 47 -10.14 10.34 -8.38
C PRO A 47 -8.62 10.14 -8.52
N TYR A 48 -7.95 10.14 -7.36
CA TYR A 48 -6.58 9.66 -7.18
C TYR A 48 -6.42 8.89 -5.87
N VAL A 49 -5.40 8.05 -5.81
CA VAL A 49 -5.13 7.19 -4.65
C VAL A 49 -3.89 7.68 -3.92
N VAL A 50 -4.00 7.80 -2.60
CA VAL A 50 -2.89 8.04 -1.68
C VAL A 50 -2.56 6.76 -0.94
N VAL A 51 -1.33 6.28 -1.11
CA VAL A 51 -0.78 5.13 -0.40
C VAL A 51 0.10 5.62 0.75
N LYS A 52 -0.13 5.11 1.96
CA LYS A 52 0.67 5.44 3.16
C LYS A 52 1.14 4.20 3.88
N MET A 53 2.37 4.24 4.40
CA MET A 53 2.89 3.25 5.35
C MET A 53 3.89 3.93 6.28
N GLY A 54 3.57 3.98 7.57
CA GLY A 54 4.33 4.77 8.54
C GLY A 54 4.40 6.25 8.13
N ARG A 55 5.62 6.74 7.85
CA ARG A 55 5.86 8.12 7.40
C ARG A 55 5.85 8.30 5.88
N GLN A 56 5.83 7.21 5.12
CA GLN A 56 5.85 7.26 3.66
C GLN A 56 4.46 7.58 3.14
N LYS A 57 4.40 8.46 2.13
CA LYS A 57 3.17 8.85 1.44
C LYS A 57 3.49 8.98 -0.05
N LEU A 58 2.80 8.19 -0.87
CA LEU A 58 2.86 8.24 -2.33
C LEU A 58 1.45 8.50 -2.87
N LYS A 59 1.35 9.02 -4.09
CA LYS A 59 0.06 9.28 -4.74
C LYS A 59 0.13 8.88 -6.21
N THR A 60 -0.99 8.39 -6.73
CA THR A 60 -1.15 8.20 -8.18
C THR A 60 -1.40 9.53 -8.88
N ARG A 61 -1.42 9.51 -10.21
CA ARG A 61 -2.06 10.59 -10.98
C ARG A 61 -3.56 10.67 -10.71
N VAL A 62 -4.12 11.83 -11.02
CA VAL A 62 -5.56 12.09 -11.08
C VAL A 62 -6.10 11.62 -12.42
N ILE A 63 -7.21 10.89 -12.41
CA ILE A 63 -7.99 10.59 -13.61
C ILE A 63 -9.24 11.47 -13.55
N LYS A 64 -9.55 12.20 -14.62
CA LYS A 64 -10.64 13.18 -14.59
C LYS A 64 -11.97 12.56 -15.01
N LYS A 65 -13.04 12.92 -14.30
CA LYS A 65 -14.44 12.65 -14.63
C LYS A 65 -14.70 11.17 -14.91
N ASP A 66 -14.17 10.31 -14.04
CA ASP A 66 -14.36 8.87 -14.14
C ASP A 66 -14.40 8.19 -12.77
N VAL A 67 -15.51 7.55 -12.45
CA VAL A 67 -15.67 6.74 -11.23
C VAL A 67 -15.22 5.28 -11.41
N ASN A 68 -14.73 4.91 -12.58
CA ASN A 68 -14.07 3.64 -12.87
C ASN A 68 -12.64 3.86 -13.43
N PRO A 69 -11.81 4.65 -12.74
CA PRO A 69 -10.53 5.10 -13.28
C PRO A 69 -9.54 3.94 -13.46
N GLU A 70 -8.81 3.94 -14.58
CA GLU A 70 -7.67 3.05 -14.79
C GLU A 70 -6.35 3.79 -14.53
N TRP A 71 -5.78 3.60 -13.33
CA TRP A 71 -4.48 4.18 -12.98
C TRP A 71 -3.32 3.37 -13.53
N ASN A 72 -3.30 2.04 -13.40
CA ASN A 72 -2.19 1.20 -13.84
C ASN A 72 -0.80 1.77 -13.44
N GLU A 73 -0.69 2.27 -12.21
CA GLU A 73 0.46 3.04 -11.74
C GLU A 73 1.20 2.30 -10.62
N ASP A 74 2.52 2.22 -10.74
CA ASP A 74 3.39 1.55 -9.76
C ASP A 74 3.89 2.56 -8.71
N LEU A 75 3.56 2.31 -7.45
CA LEU A 75 4.06 3.05 -6.29
C LEU A 75 4.96 2.14 -5.45
N THR A 76 6.18 2.58 -5.13
CA THR A 76 7.16 1.74 -4.44
C THR A 76 7.44 2.24 -3.03
N LEU A 77 7.14 1.41 -2.02
CA LEU A 77 7.41 1.69 -0.61
C LEU A 77 8.67 0.97 -0.13
N SER A 78 9.43 1.61 0.76
CA SER A 78 10.53 1.01 1.49
C SER A 78 10.01 0.30 2.74
N ILE A 79 10.27 -1.01 2.89
CA ILE A 79 9.77 -1.79 4.01
C ILE A 79 10.84 -1.92 5.09
N THR A 80 10.65 -1.21 6.20
CA THR A 80 11.53 -1.29 7.39
C THR A 80 10.86 -1.99 8.57
N ASP A 81 9.53 -1.87 8.70
CA ASP A 81 8.73 -2.55 9.71
C ASP A 81 7.51 -3.22 9.06
N PRO A 82 7.48 -4.57 8.97
CA PRO A 82 6.38 -5.31 8.37
C PRO A 82 5.13 -5.34 9.27
N ASN A 83 5.17 -4.77 10.48
CA ASN A 83 3.98 -4.65 11.33
C ASN A 83 3.09 -3.47 10.98
N LEU A 84 3.59 -2.52 10.17
CA LEU A 84 2.80 -1.38 9.74
C LEU A 84 1.89 -1.77 8.58
N PRO A 85 0.59 -1.45 8.63
CA PRO A 85 -0.31 -1.70 7.51
C PRO A 85 -0.05 -0.68 6.40
N ILE A 86 -0.36 -1.07 5.17
CA ILE A 86 -0.50 -0.14 4.05
C ILE A 86 -1.91 0.45 4.12
N LYS A 87 -2.02 1.78 4.11
CA LYS A 87 -3.29 2.50 4.03
C LYS A 87 -3.46 3.04 2.63
N LEU A 88 -4.57 2.71 2.00
CA LEU A 88 -5.03 3.22 0.71
C LEU A 88 -6.19 4.18 0.97
N ILE A 89 -6.10 5.40 0.48
CA ILE A 89 -7.15 6.40 0.62
C ILE A 89 -7.44 6.98 -0.75
N VAL A 90 -8.70 6.96 -1.16
CA VAL A 90 -9.13 7.56 -2.43
C VAL A 90 -9.61 8.97 -2.14
N TYR A 91 -9.25 9.91 -3.00
CA TYR A 91 -9.67 11.30 -2.94
C TYR A 91 -10.19 11.76 -4.29
N ASP A 92 -11.15 12.67 -4.26
CA ASP A 92 -11.56 13.47 -5.40
C ASP A 92 -10.69 14.72 -5.48
N HIS A 93 -10.12 15.02 -6.64
CA HIS A 93 -9.28 16.20 -6.79
C HIS A 93 -10.10 17.43 -7.18
N ASP A 94 -10.13 18.42 -6.30
CA ASP A 94 -10.76 19.70 -6.56
C ASP A 94 -9.73 20.79 -6.85
N THR A 95 -9.95 21.54 -7.93
CA THR A 95 -9.04 22.65 -8.30
C THR A 95 -9.19 23.87 -7.38
N PHE A 96 -10.39 24.09 -6.83
CA PHE A 96 -10.72 25.32 -6.08
C PHE A 96 -11.16 25.08 -4.63
N SER A 97 -11.23 23.82 -4.21
CA SER A 97 -11.61 23.40 -2.86
C SER A 97 -10.64 22.37 -2.33
N LYS A 98 -10.89 21.92 -1.10
CA LYS A 98 -10.14 20.83 -0.50
C LYS A 98 -10.67 19.52 -1.06
N ASP A 99 -9.76 18.68 -1.55
CA ASP A 99 -10.06 17.32 -2.02
C ASP A 99 -10.95 16.52 -1.04
N ASP A 100 -12.04 15.99 -1.58
CA ASP A 100 -13.00 15.18 -0.84
C ASP A 100 -12.54 13.74 -0.70
N LYS A 101 -12.75 13.15 0.48
CA LYS A 101 -12.38 11.76 0.72
C LYS A 101 -13.44 10.82 0.11
N MET A 102 -12.99 9.85 -0.66
CA MET A 102 -13.81 8.85 -1.36
C MET A 102 -13.64 7.44 -0.77
N GLY A 103 -13.30 7.35 0.51
CA GLY A 103 -13.13 6.10 1.24
C GLY A 103 -11.68 5.68 1.47
N ASP A 104 -11.51 4.63 2.27
CA ASP A 104 -10.20 4.05 2.60
C ASP A 104 -10.23 2.54 2.80
N ALA A 105 -9.08 1.91 2.57
CA ALA A 105 -8.82 0.51 2.82
C ALA A 105 -7.43 0.31 3.43
N GLU A 106 -7.24 -0.82 4.10
CA GLU A 106 -5.95 -1.21 4.68
C GLU A 106 -5.58 -2.62 4.26
N ILE A 107 -4.28 -2.83 4.02
CA ILE A 107 -3.68 -4.14 3.71
C ILE A 107 -2.68 -4.47 4.82
N ASP A 108 -2.82 -5.67 5.41
CA ASP A 108 -1.78 -6.26 6.25
C ASP A 108 -0.74 -6.95 5.35
N VAL A 109 0.50 -6.49 5.43
CA VAL A 109 1.62 -7.02 4.64
C VAL A 109 2.24 -8.26 5.27
N LYS A 110 1.97 -8.57 6.55
CA LYS A 110 2.62 -9.69 7.25
C LYS A 110 2.49 -11.03 6.52
N PRO A 111 1.31 -11.45 6.04
CA PRO A 111 1.17 -12.73 5.34
C PRO A 111 2.03 -12.79 4.07
N TYR A 112 2.11 -11.67 3.36
CA TYR A 112 2.94 -11.53 2.16
C TYR A 112 4.44 -11.62 2.48
N ILE A 113 4.90 -10.93 3.53
CA ILE A 113 6.30 -11.01 3.99
C ILE A 113 6.65 -12.41 4.51
N GLN A 114 5.73 -13.10 5.18
CA GLN A 114 5.93 -14.49 5.61
C GLN A 114 6.10 -15.43 4.42
N ALA A 115 5.31 -15.25 3.37
CA ALA A 115 5.43 -16.03 2.13
C ALA A 115 6.79 -15.80 1.43
N LEU A 116 7.30 -14.56 1.42
CA LEU A 116 8.62 -14.25 0.86
C LEU A 116 9.78 -14.92 1.60
N LYS A 117 9.62 -15.18 2.91
CA LYS A 117 10.63 -15.86 3.72
C LYS A 117 10.61 -17.39 3.59
N MET A 118 9.64 -17.94 2.86
CA MET A 118 9.59 -19.38 2.61
C MET A 118 10.70 -19.77 1.63
N ASN A 119 11.20 -21.00 1.75
CA ASN A 119 12.10 -21.56 0.75
C ASN A 119 11.31 -21.93 -0.50
N LEU A 120 11.36 -21.08 -1.53
CA LEU A 120 10.65 -21.28 -2.80
C LEU A 120 11.53 -21.93 -3.89
N ALA A 121 12.72 -22.44 -3.54
CA ALA A 121 13.58 -23.11 -4.49
C ALA A 121 12.90 -24.37 -5.07
N GLY A 122 12.79 -24.43 -6.40
CA GLY A 122 12.14 -25.54 -7.11
C GLY A 122 10.61 -25.53 -7.08
N VAL A 123 9.98 -24.50 -6.52
CA VAL A 123 8.52 -24.35 -6.57
C VAL A 123 8.09 -24.01 -8.01
N PRO A 124 7.11 -24.72 -8.59
CA PRO A 124 6.60 -24.41 -9.92
C PRO A 124 5.93 -23.03 -9.99
N SER A 125 6.08 -22.35 -11.14
CA SER A 125 5.33 -21.13 -11.45
C SER A 125 3.82 -21.41 -11.47
N GLY A 126 3.03 -20.49 -10.93
CA GLY A 126 1.58 -20.62 -10.73
C GLY A 126 1.16 -21.22 -9.37
N THR A 127 2.10 -21.58 -8.51
CA THR A 127 1.78 -22.15 -7.19
C THR A 127 1.15 -21.10 -6.27
N VAL A 128 -0.03 -21.40 -5.72
CA VAL A 128 -0.66 -20.57 -4.69
C VAL A 128 -0.05 -20.94 -3.33
N ILE A 129 0.69 -19.99 -2.74
CA ILE A 129 1.36 -20.14 -1.43
C ILE A 129 0.35 -20.02 -0.29
N SER A 130 -0.57 -19.06 -0.39
CA SER A 130 -1.56 -18.77 0.66
C SER A 130 -2.78 -18.08 0.07
N ARG A 131 -3.92 -18.21 0.77
CA ARG A 131 -5.21 -17.59 0.42
C ARG A 131 -5.77 -16.86 1.63
N MET A 132 -6.44 -15.75 1.40
CA MET A 132 -7.17 -15.03 2.44
C MET A 132 -8.57 -14.67 1.96
N GLN A 133 -9.56 -14.99 2.79
CA GLN A 133 -10.97 -14.71 2.52
C GLN A 133 -11.39 -13.32 3.01
N PRO A 134 -12.41 -12.71 2.38
CA PRO A 134 -13.13 -11.58 2.95
C PRO A 134 -13.61 -11.84 4.37
N GLY A 135 -13.39 -10.88 5.25
CA GLY A 135 -13.76 -11.00 6.65
C GLY A 135 -13.97 -9.64 7.31
N ARG A 136 -14.64 -9.63 8.47
CA ARG A 136 -15.00 -8.39 9.19
C ARG A 136 -13.80 -7.55 9.65
N HIS A 137 -12.60 -8.13 9.64
CA HIS A 137 -11.37 -7.50 10.12
C HIS A 137 -10.43 -7.06 8.98
N ASN A 138 -10.80 -7.29 7.72
CA ASN A 138 -10.01 -6.88 6.56
C ASN A 138 -10.87 -6.07 5.57
N CYS A 139 -10.24 -5.55 4.53
CA CYS A 139 -10.92 -4.75 3.50
C CYS A 139 -11.09 -5.54 2.19
N LEU A 140 -10.99 -6.87 2.21
CA LEU A 140 -11.08 -7.68 1.00
C LEU A 140 -12.53 -7.73 0.50
N ALA A 141 -12.74 -7.44 -0.78
CA ALA A 141 -14.03 -7.66 -1.45
C ALA A 141 -14.16 -9.10 -1.95
N GLU A 142 -13.04 -9.72 -2.31
CA GLU A 142 -12.93 -11.07 -2.86
C GLU A 142 -11.75 -11.82 -2.23
N GLU A 143 -11.61 -13.13 -2.51
CA GLU A 143 -10.44 -13.90 -2.10
C GLU A 143 -9.16 -13.30 -2.70
N THR A 144 -8.12 -13.12 -1.88
CA THR A 144 -6.77 -12.79 -2.35
C THR A 144 -5.86 -13.99 -2.23
N CYS A 145 -5.03 -14.21 -3.26
CA CYS A 145 -4.05 -15.29 -3.32
C CYS A 145 -2.64 -14.72 -3.37
N ILE A 146 -1.76 -15.23 -2.52
CA ILE A 146 -0.31 -15.06 -2.67
C ILE A 146 0.17 -16.17 -3.59
N THR A 147 0.70 -15.81 -4.75
CA THR A 147 1.07 -16.75 -5.81
C THR A 147 2.54 -16.57 -6.17
N TYR A 148 3.24 -17.68 -6.38
CA TYR A 148 4.58 -17.69 -6.95
C TYR A 148 4.49 -17.82 -8.47
N VAL A 149 4.95 -16.80 -9.20
CA VAL A 149 4.93 -16.76 -10.67
C VAL A 149 6.29 -16.27 -11.16
N ASP A 150 6.95 -17.10 -11.96
CA ASP A 150 8.19 -16.78 -12.68
C ASP A 150 9.27 -16.13 -11.81
N GLY A 151 9.57 -16.76 -10.67
CA GLY A 151 10.58 -16.28 -9.74
C GLY A 151 10.11 -15.18 -8.78
N LYS A 152 8.86 -14.74 -8.88
CA LYS A 152 8.32 -13.63 -8.09
C LYS A 152 7.13 -14.07 -7.26
N VAL A 153 7.05 -13.54 -6.04
CA VAL A 153 5.83 -13.62 -5.25
C VAL A 153 4.96 -12.42 -5.64
N ILE A 154 3.69 -12.69 -5.94
CA ILE A 154 2.70 -11.71 -6.36
C ILE A 154 1.45 -11.90 -5.51
N GLN A 155 0.77 -10.82 -5.18
CA GLN A 155 -0.52 -10.88 -4.53
C GLN A 155 -1.48 -9.84 -5.09
N ASP A 156 -2.60 -10.30 -5.65
CA ASP A 156 -3.66 -9.46 -6.18
C ASP A 156 -4.76 -9.26 -5.14
N PHE A 157 -5.30 -8.04 -5.08
CA PHE A 157 -6.34 -7.64 -4.15
C PHE A 157 -7.46 -6.93 -4.90
N CYS A 158 -8.70 -7.28 -4.56
CA CYS A 158 -9.85 -6.40 -4.72
C CYS A 158 -10.25 -5.89 -3.34
N LEU A 159 -10.15 -4.57 -3.12
CA LEU A 159 -10.37 -3.95 -1.81
C LEU A 159 -11.67 -3.16 -1.79
N ARG A 160 -12.58 -3.50 -0.87
CA ARG A 160 -13.79 -2.72 -0.61
C ARG A 160 -13.44 -1.51 0.24
N LEU A 161 -13.75 -0.32 -0.27
CA LEU A 161 -13.52 0.93 0.45
C LEU A 161 -14.50 1.05 1.62
N ARG A 162 -13.97 1.53 2.75
CA ARG A 162 -14.73 1.85 3.97
C ARG A 162 -14.98 3.35 4.04
N ASN A 163 -15.92 3.75 4.90
CA ASN A 163 -16.26 5.16 5.16
C ASN A 163 -16.73 5.90 3.89
N VAL A 164 -17.38 5.16 3.00
CA VAL A 164 -17.92 5.61 1.72
C VAL A 164 -19.09 4.68 1.35
N GLU A 165 -20.04 5.18 0.57
CA GLU A 165 -21.24 4.46 0.14
C GLU A 165 -20.97 3.37 -0.90
N CYS A 166 -19.91 3.52 -1.70
CA CYS A 166 -19.50 2.56 -2.72
C CYS A 166 -18.03 2.75 -3.11
N GLY A 167 -17.49 1.77 -3.82
CA GLY A 167 -16.15 1.83 -4.39
C GLY A 167 -15.28 0.65 -3.98
N GLU A 168 -14.61 0.09 -4.98
CA GLU A 168 -13.57 -0.91 -4.82
C GLU A 168 -12.29 -0.44 -5.51
N VAL A 169 -11.14 -0.89 -5.03
CA VAL A 169 -9.84 -0.62 -5.65
C VAL A 169 -9.09 -1.93 -5.86
N GLU A 170 -8.66 -2.15 -7.10
CA GLU A 170 -7.83 -3.29 -7.45
C GLU A 170 -6.36 -2.91 -7.38
N VAL A 171 -5.59 -3.69 -6.62
CA VAL A 171 -4.14 -3.49 -6.47
C VAL A 171 -3.38 -4.81 -6.57
N GLN A 172 -2.12 -4.73 -6.93
CA GLN A 172 -1.20 -5.88 -6.91
C GLN A 172 0.07 -5.52 -6.14
N LEU A 173 0.49 -6.41 -5.26
CA LEU A 173 1.77 -6.35 -4.57
C LEU A 173 2.80 -7.20 -5.29
N GLN A 174 4.02 -6.67 -5.39
CA GLN A 174 5.20 -7.41 -5.81
C GLN A 174 6.42 -6.95 -5.02
N TRP A 175 7.26 -7.91 -4.60
CA TRP A 175 8.50 -7.60 -3.91
C TRP A 175 9.62 -7.25 -4.89
N ILE A 176 10.51 -6.35 -4.48
CA ILE A 176 11.73 -5.99 -5.19
C ILE A 176 12.88 -6.06 -4.19
N ASP A 177 13.79 -6.98 -4.43
CA ASP A 177 15.04 -7.09 -3.67
C ASP A 177 15.99 -5.96 -4.03
N LEU A 178 16.57 -5.34 -3.00
CA LEU A 178 17.62 -4.34 -3.16
C LEU A 178 18.97 -4.93 -2.77
N PRO A 179 19.94 -5.00 -3.70
CA PRO A 179 21.31 -5.35 -3.38
C PRO A 179 21.87 -4.40 -2.30
N GLY A 180 22.41 -4.96 -1.21
CA GLY A 180 22.97 -4.18 -0.10
C GLY A 180 21.95 -3.73 0.97
N SER A 181 20.67 -4.08 0.83
CA SER A 181 19.71 -3.99 1.93
C SER A 181 19.89 -5.14 2.92
N LYS A 182 19.25 -5.06 4.10
CA LYS A 182 19.25 -6.16 5.08
C LYS A 182 18.67 -7.46 4.48
N GLY A 183 17.76 -7.33 3.51
CA GLY A 183 17.04 -8.45 2.94
C GLY A 183 15.95 -8.98 3.88
N LEU A 184 15.24 -10.01 3.41
CA LEU A 184 14.23 -10.75 4.16
C LEU A 184 14.77 -12.02 4.81
#